data_AF-A0A2M7TDJ7-F1
#
_entry.id   AF-A0A2M7TDJ7-F1
#
_cell.length_a   1.000
_cell.length_b   1.000
_cell.length_c   1.000
_cell.angle_alpha   90.00
_cell.angle_beta   90.00
_cell.angle_gamma   90.00
#
_symmetry.space_group_name_H-M   'P 1'
#
loop_
_entity.id
_entity.type
_entity.pdbx_description
1 polymer ?
#
loop_
_entity_poly.entity_id
_entity_poly.type
_entity_poly.pdbx_seq_one_letter_code
_entity_poly.pdbx_strand_id
1 'polypeptide(L)'
;MQEEASDHYEKLVPENSETYFNESFFQEVWPKLLCTEEAGVNLTGVENPQKRAEEIYTGLVPSLDTYIEKYLIPTSKEAAETDEAFFTRVCSAMFTLNFKNRASKGWQDCWPATAIEVGRTNCTLGSLVLARALENAGYSRNEMEFGMPGPISHAVVIAKSKYIDQANSVVVDVTRSADIDGIRTYRVVESDDVTTMEKIPFRRIPVCAVEQGVAPLIWNLSSMINRNDGSAKVLTERLGLDKSRSYADWARDNLLSKNWENKRMENQPEWVKEKQEVAVRFKQ
;
A
#
# COMPACT_ATOMS: atom_id res chain seq x y z
N MET A 1 -46.47 -39.77 1.93
CA MET A 1 -45.87 -38.96 0.86
C MET A 1 -45.49 -37.63 1.50
N GLN A 2 -44.38 -37.51 2.24
CA GLN A 2 -43.02 -37.99 2.00
C GLN A 2 -42.44 -37.45 0.68
N GLU A 3 -41.36 -36.67 0.86
CA GLU A 3 -40.29 -36.29 -0.08
C GLU A 3 -40.72 -35.34 -1.23
N GLU A 4 -40.05 -34.21 -1.50
CA GLU A 4 -38.61 -33.93 -1.43
C GLU A 4 -38.33 -32.51 -0.91
N ALA A 5 -37.50 -32.45 0.12
CA ALA A 5 -36.64 -31.31 0.41
C ALA A 5 -35.20 -31.76 0.17
N SER A 6 -34.35 -30.82 -0.19
CA SER A 6 -32.88 -30.92 -0.19
C SER A 6 -32.28 -31.63 -1.41
N ASP A 7 -31.69 -30.84 -2.31
CA ASP A 7 -30.22 -30.84 -2.46
C ASP A 7 -29.80 -29.91 -3.60
N HIS A 8 -29.58 -28.65 -3.27
CA HIS A 8 -28.58 -27.81 -3.95
C HIS A 8 -27.89 -26.92 -2.92
N TYR A 9 -27.26 -27.57 -1.94
CA TYR A 9 -26.17 -26.98 -1.17
C TYR A 9 -24.85 -27.49 -1.78
N GLU A 10 -24.51 -27.02 -2.98
CA GLU A 10 -23.14 -27.14 -3.47
C GLU A 10 -22.30 -26.00 -2.89
N LYS A 11 -21.75 -26.31 -1.70
CA LYS A 11 -20.55 -25.77 -1.07
C LYS A 11 -20.35 -24.25 -1.20
N LEU A 12 -20.90 -23.55 -0.21
CA LEU A 12 -20.33 -22.29 0.30
C LEU A 12 -18.83 -22.52 0.57
N VAL A 13 -17.97 -22.19 -0.40
CA VAL A 13 -16.56 -21.92 -0.12
C VAL A 13 -16.58 -20.81 0.92
N PRO A 14 -15.99 -21.00 2.12
CA PRO A 14 -16.01 -19.96 3.16
C PRO A 14 -15.61 -18.63 2.53
N GLU A 15 -16.32 -17.55 2.88
CA GLU A 15 -16.18 -16.22 2.25
C GLU A 15 -14.73 -15.69 2.28
N ASN A 16 -13.85 -16.27 3.10
CA ASN A 16 -12.41 -15.98 3.18
C ASN A 16 -11.53 -17.24 3.09
N SER A 17 -11.79 -18.19 2.17
CA SER A 17 -10.96 -19.39 2.11
C SER A 17 -9.53 -19.03 1.67
N GLU A 18 -8.57 -19.33 2.54
CA GLU A 18 -7.13 -19.25 2.28
C GLU A 18 -6.75 -19.98 0.98
N THR A 19 -7.47 -21.05 0.66
CA THR A 19 -7.43 -21.78 -0.61
C THR A 19 -7.65 -20.89 -1.82
N TYR A 20 -8.68 -20.03 -1.84
CA TYR A 20 -8.91 -19.12 -2.98
C TYR A 20 -7.72 -18.19 -3.20
N PHE A 21 -7.22 -17.59 -2.12
CA PHE A 21 -6.11 -16.65 -2.25
C PHE A 21 -4.84 -17.35 -2.77
N ASN A 22 -4.51 -18.52 -2.19
CA ASN A 22 -3.31 -19.26 -2.55
C ASN A 22 -3.38 -19.90 -3.95
N GLU A 23 -4.54 -20.45 -4.34
CA GLU A 23 -4.67 -21.25 -5.56
C GLU A 23 -5.23 -20.46 -6.75
N SER A 24 -6.13 -19.50 -6.53
CA SER A 24 -6.78 -18.76 -7.63
C SER A 24 -6.26 -17.32 -7.74
N PHE A 25 -6.26 -16.55 -6.65
CA PHE A 25 -5.85 -15.14 -6.74
C PHE A 25 -4.38 -15.00 -7.09
N PHE A 26 -3.47 -15.61 -6.32
CA PHE A 26 -2.04 -15.45 -6.56
C PHE A 26 -1.54 -16.14 -7.82
N GLN A 27 -2.18 -17.22 -8.29
CA GLN A 27 -1.75 -17.90 -9.51
C GLN A 27 -2.36 -17.30 -10.78
N GLU A 28 -3.62 -16.84 -10.75
CA GLU A 28 -4.35 -16.46 -11.97
C GLU A 28 -4.60 -14.95 -12.11
N VAL A 29 -4.71 -14.22 -11.00
CA VAL A 29 -5.08 -12.79 -11.00
C VAL A 29 -3.86 -11.91 -10.73
N TRP A 30 -3.02 -12.31 -9.78
CA TRP A 30 -1.83 -11.55 -9.39
C TRP A 30 -0.84 -11.31 -10.54
N PRO A 31 -0.47 -12.29 -11.40
CA PRO A 31 0.41 -12.02 -12.54
C PRO A 31 -0.17 -10.96 -13.48
N LYS A 32 -1.50 -10.97 -13.71
CA LYS A 32 -2.19 -9.97 -14.53
C LYS A 32 -2.15 -8.57 -13.91
N LEU A 33 -2.20 -8.48 -12.58
CA LEU A 33 -2.05 -7.22 -11.83
C LEU A 33 -0.62 -6.69 -11.88
N LEU A 34 0.37 -7.58 -11.97
CA LEU A 34 1.80 -7.28 -12.02
C LEU A 34 2.33 -7.01 -13.43
N CYS A 35 1.57 -7.36 -14.47
CA CYS A 35 2.05 -7.39 -15.86
C CYS A 35 3.24 -8.36 -16.03
N THR A 36 3.14 -9.54 -15.42
CA THR A 36 4.14 -10.61 -15.50
C THR A 36 3.50 -11.92 -15.95
N GLU A 37 4.29 -12.81 -16.55
CA GLU A 37 3.82 -14.16 -16.94
C GLU A 37 3.73 -15.11 -15.75
N GLU A 38 4.54 -14.89 -14.72
CA GLU A 38 4.59 -15.71 -13.50
C GLU A 38 4.16 -14.89 -12.28
N ALA A 39 3.51 -15.57 -11.33
CA ALA A 39 3.06 -14.98 -10.07
C ALA A 39 4.22 -14.54 -9.19
N GLY A 40 5.32 -15.30 -9.19
CA GLY A 40 6.46 -15.09 -8.30
C GLY A 40 6.13 -15.25 -6.81
N VAL A 41 4.99 -15.86 -6.46
CA VAL A 41 4.50 -16.00 -5.08
C VAL A 41 4.06 -17.44 -4.81
N ASN A 42 4.60 -18.06 -3.76
CA ASN A 42 4.13 -19.35 -3.26
C ASN A 42 3.83 -19.26 -1.75
N LEU A 43 2.55 -19.22 -1.42
CA LEU A 43 2.08 -19.11 -0.03
C LEU A 43 1.76 -20.46 0.62
N THR A 44 1.95 -21.57 -0.08
CA THR A 44 1.60 -22.90 0.41
C THR A 44 2.38 -23.23 1.68
N GLY A 45 1.68 -23.45 2.80
CA GLY A 45 2.28 -23.77 4.09
C GLY A 45 3.01 -22.61 4.77
N VAL A 46 2.90 -21.38 4.26
CA VAL A 46 3.43 -20.19 4.93
C VAL A 46 2.37 -19.69 5.89
N GLU A 47 2.52 -19.88 7.20
CA GLU A 47 1.52 -19.42 8.20
C GLU A 47 1.84 -18.05 8.81
N ASN A 48 3.10 -17.61 8.72
CA ASN A 48 3.54 -16.36 9.36
C ASN A 48 3.20 -15.13 8.48
N PRO A 49 2.46 -14.13 8.99
CA PRO A 49 2.08 -12.95 8.21
C PRO A 49 3.24 -12.15 7.62
N GLN A 50 4.34 -11.99 8.37
CA GLN A 50 5.53 -11.29 7.88
C GLN A 50 6.15 -12.04 6.71
N LYS A 51 6.27 -13.37 6.83
CA LYS A 51 6.81 -14.19 5.74
C LYS A 51 5.90 -14.18 4.51
N ARG A 52 4.57 -14.22 4.68
CA ARG A 52 3.62 -14.06 3.57
C ARG A 52 3.81 -12.73 2.85
N ALA A 53 3.90 -11.64 3.61
CA ALA A 53 4.13 -10.31 3.06
C ALA A 53 5.47 -10.24 2.30
N GLU A 54 6.53 -10.87 2.81
CA GLU A 54 7.83 -10.95 2.14
C GLU A 54 7.78 -11.69 0.80
N GLU A 55 7.11 -12.85 0.75
CA GLU A 55 6.92 -13.61 -0.50
C GLU A 55 6.15 -12.79 -1.55
N ILE A 56 5.06 -12.13 -1.14
CA ILE A 56 4.25 -11.27 -2.03
C ILE A 56 5.05 -10.05 -2.50
N TYR A 57 5.79 -9.40 -1.61
CA TYR A 57 6.63 -8.26 -1.96
C TYR A 57 7.72 -8.67 -2.95
N THR A 58 8.35 -9.83 -2.74
CA THR A 58 9.36 -10.38 -3.65
C THR A 58 8.79 -10.60 -5.06
N GLY A 59 7.58 -11.15 -5.16
CA GLY A 59 6.89 -11.30 -6.44
C GLY A 59 6.52 -9.97 -7.11
N LEU A 60 6.30 -8.91 -6.33
CA LEU A 60 5.98 -7.55 -6.81
C LEU A 60 7.22 -6.78 -7.31
N VAL A 61 8.42 -7.06 -6.79
CA VAL A 61 9.66 -6.32 -7.08
C VAL A 61 9.94 -6.12 -8.58
N PRO A 62 9.82 -7.14 -9.46
CA PRO A 62 10.06 -6.96 -10.89
C PRO A 62 9.20 -5.87 -11.55
N SER A 63 7.94 -5.74 -11.13
CA SER A 63 7.04 -4.69 -11.62
C SER A 63 7.43 -3.31 -11.08
N LEU A 64 7.89 -3.23 -9.82
CA LEU A 64 8.39 -1.98 -9.25
C LEU A 64 9.66 -1.52 -9.98
N ASP A 65 10.59 -2.42 -10.24
CA ASP A 65 11.83 -2.14 -10.98
C ASP A 65 11.52 -1.69 -12.41
N THR A 66 10.57 -2.35 -13.09
CA THR A 66 10.11 -1.93 -14.43
C THR A 66 9.55 -0.51 -14.42
N TYR A 67 8.75 -0.15 -13.40
CA TYR A 67 8.22 1.21 -13.25
C TYR A 67 9.34 2.23 -13.01
N ILE A 68 10.27 1.90 -12.11
CA ILE A 68 11.42 2.75 -11.76
C ILE A 68 12.27 3.04 -12.99
N GLU A 69 12.62 2.00 -13.76
CA GLU A 69 13.42 2.12 -14.98
C GLU A 69 12.69 2.94 -16.05
N LYS A 70 11.43 2.60 -16.35
CA LYS A 70 10.65 3.24 -17.42
C LYS A 70 10.47 4.73 -17.19
N TYR A 71 10.28 5.16 -15.94
CA TYR A 71 10.04 6.55 -15.59
C TYR A 71 11.26 7.27 -15.01
N LEU A 72 12.43 6.62 -15.02
CA LEU A 72 13.70 7.18 -14.55
C LEU A 72 13.60 7.72 -13.11
N ILE A 73 12.94 6.97 -12.23
CA ILE A 73 12.86 7.32 -10.81
C ILE A 73 14.29 7.21 -10.24
N PRO A 74 14.79 8.23 -9.51
CA PRO A 74 16.16 8.20 -9.03
C PRO A 74 16.44 7.04 -8.07
N THR A 75 17.51 6.30 -8.33
CA THR A 75 17.95 5.12 -7.54
C THR A 75 19.40 5.22 -7.07
N SER A 76 20.03 6.38 -7.19
CA SER A 76 21.40 6.59 -6.71
C SER A 76 21.53 7.97 -6.08
N LYS A 77 22.26 8.00 -4.96
CA LYS A 77 22.63 9.22 -4.25
C LYS A 77 23.95 9.74 -4.80
N GLU A 78 24.02 11.03 -5.09
CA GLU A 78 25.28 11.66 -5.51
C GLU A 78 26.27 11.75 -4.33
N ALA A 79 27.58 11.75 -4.59
CA ALA A 79 28.59 11.63 -3.54
C ALA A 79 28.53 12.72 -2.45
N ALA A 80 28.04 13.92 -2.78
CA ALA A 80 27.89 15.04 -1.85
C ALA A 80 26.43 15.32 -1.44
N GLU A 81 25.48 14.50 -1.90
CA GLU A 81 24.05 14.69 -1.64
C GLU A 81 23.69 14.15 -0.26
N THR A 82 22.96 14.95 0.52
CA THR A 82 22.41 14.52 1.81
C THR A 82 21.25 13.55 1.60
N ASP A 83 20.95 12.71 2.60
CA ASP A 83 19.79 11.80 2.51
C ASP A 83 18.48 12.56 2.27
N GLU A 84 18.30 13.72 2.91
CA GLU A 84 17.13 14.58 2.72
C GLU A 84 17.01 15.13 1.29
N ALA A 85 18.12 15.58 0.70
CA ALA A 85 18.15 16.06 -0.67
C ALA A 85 17.81 14.94 -1.65
N PHE A 86 18.36 13.74 -1.42
CA PHE A 86 18.04 12.55 -2.21
C PHE A 86 16.56 12.17 -2.11
N PHE A 87 16.02 12.05 -0.89
CA PHE A 87 14.61 11.72 -0.68
C PHE A 87 13.69 12.76 -1.32
N THR A 88 14.04 14.05 -1.23
CA THR A 88 13.29 15.14 -1.84
C THR A 88 13.30 15.04 -3.36
N ARG A 89 14.46 14.70 -3.96
CA ARG A 89 14.60 14.49 -5.42
C ARG A 89 13.75 13.32 -5.92
N VAL A 90 13.78 12.19 -5.21
CA VAL A 90 12.92 11.02 -5.53
C VAL A 90 11.44 11.39 -5.42
N CYS A 91 11.03 11.98 -4.29
CA CYS A 91 9.64 12.41 -4.07
C CYS A 91 9.14 13.38 -5.14
N SER A 92 9.96 14.38 -5.46
CA SER A 92 9.62 15.41 -6.45
C SER A 92 9.46 14.82 -7.85
N ALA A 93 10.32 13.85 -8.22
CA ALA A 93 10.22 13.15 -9.50
C ALA A 93 8.90 12.38 -9.61
N MET A 94 8.55 11.60 -8.57
CA MET A 94 7.30 10.83 -8.53
C MET A 94 6.06 11.73 -8.49
N PHE A 95 6.07 12.79 -7.68
CA PHE A 95 4.97 13.76 -7.61
C PHE A 95 4.74 14.47 -8.95
N THR A 96 5.82 14.92 -9.60
CA THR A 96 5.76 15.58 -10.91
C THR A 96 5.19 14.66 -11.97
N LEU A 97 5.61 13.40 -11.97
CA LEU A 97 5.09 12.38 -12.88
C LEU A 97 3.58 12.15 -12.66
N ASN A 98 3.17 11.93 -11.40
CA ASN A 98 1.77 11.81 -11.03
C ASN A 98 0.95 13.04 -11.43
N PHE A 99 1.50 14.25 -11.29
CA PHE A 99 0.85 15.50 -11.68
C PHE A 99 0.64 15.60 -13.20
N LYS A 100 1.69 15.30 -13.99
CA LYS A 100 1.63 15.30 -15.46
C LYS A 100 0.57 14.33 -16.00
N ASN A 101 0.37 13.21 -15.31
CA ASN A 101 -0.57 12.17 -15.70
C ASN A 101 -1.95 12.28 -15.02
N ARG A 102 -2.30 13.42 -14.39
CA ARG A 102 -3.59 13.64 -13.69
C ARG A 102 -4.86 13.50 -14.55
N ALA A 103 -4.73 13.46 -15.87
CA ALA A 103 -5.87 13.25 -16.76
C ALA A 103 -6.44 11.82 -16.63
N SER A 104 -5.61 10.83 -16.29
CA SER A 104 -6.07 9.53 -15.79
C SER A 104 -6.42 9.71 -14.31
N LYS A 105 -7.71 9.56 -13.94
CA LYS A 105 -8.20 9.93 -12.60
C LYS A 105 -8.64 8.75 -11.75
N GLY A 106 -8.67 7.55 -12.30
CA GLY A 106 -9.31 6.44 -11.62
C GLY A 106 -8.35 5.61 -10.76
N TRP A 107 -8.92 4.87 -9.82
CA TRP A 107 -8.17 3.93 -8.99
C TRP A 107 -7.64 2.75 -9.81
N GLN A 108 -8.31 2.45 -10.93
CA GLN A 108 -7.86 1.45 -11.89
C GLN A 108 -6.47 1.77 -12.47
N ASP A 109 -6.06 3.04 -12.50
CA ASP A 109 -4.78 3.45 -13.10
C ASP A 109 -3.59 3.23 -12.16
N CYS A 110 -3.84 2.95 -10.88
CA CYS A 110 -2.83 2.92 -9.82
C CYS A 110 -2.40 1.50 -9.43
N TRP A 111 -2.58 0.52 -10.32
CA TRP A 111 -2.11 -0.86 -10.19
C TRP A 111 -0.86 -1.09 -11.03
N PRO A 112 0.10 -1.96 -10.66
CA PRO A 112 1.37 -2.09 -11.39
C PRO A 112 1.19 -2.23 -12.91
N ALA A 113 0.29 -3.11 -13.36
CA ALA A 113 0.04 -3.31 -14.79
C ALA A 113 -0.42 -2.06 -15.54
N THR A 114 -1.22 -1.19 -14.93
CA THR A 114 -1.66 0.07 -15.56
C THR A 114 -0.69 1.21 -15.27
N ALA A 115 -0.12 1.25 -14.08
CA ALA A 115 0.81 2.27 -13.61
C ALA A 115 2.06 2.29 -14.48
N ILE A 116 2.58 1.13 -14.86
CA ILE A 116 3.70 1.01 -15.81
C ILE A 116 3.32 1.61 -17.18
N GLU A 117 2.06 1.54 -17.61
CA GLU A 117 1.63 2.14 -18.88
C GLU A 117 1.43 3.65 -18.78
N VAL A 118 0.78 4.11 -17.71
CA VAL A 118 0.30 5.51 -17.58
C VAL A 118 1.21 6.42 -16.75
N GLY A 119 2.16 5.87 -16.00
CA GLY A 119 3.05 6.61 -15.12
C GLY A 119 2.32 7.25 -13.95
N ARG A 120 1.40 6.51 -13.34
CA ARG A 120 0.62 7.00 -12.21
C ARG A 120 0.55 5.98 -11.10
N THR A 121 0.73 6.44 -9.86
CA THR A 121 0.58 5.65 -8.64
C THR A 121 -0.36 6.36 -7.67
N ASN A 122 -0.98 5.59 -6.78
CA ASN A 122 -1.59 6.14 -5.57
C ASN A 122 -0.54 6.20 -4.45
N CYS A 123 -0.94 6.65 -3.26
CA CYS A 123 -0.04 6.69 -2.11
C CYS A 123 0.56 5.31 -1.81
N THR A 124 -0.21 4.23 -1.85
CA THR A 124 0.27 2.88 -1.50
C THR A 124 1.28 2.32 -2.50
N LEU A 125 0.93 2.23 -3.78
CA LEU A 125 1.84 1.72 -4.80
C LEU A 125 3.07 2.63 -4.92
N GLY A 126 2.88 3.95 -4.86
CA GLY A 126 3.99 4.88 -4.95
C GLY A 126 4.91 4.82 -3.73
N SER A 127 4.41 4.53 -2.52
CA SER A 127 5.30 4.27 -1.38
C SER A 127 6.09 2.98 -1.51
N LEU A 128 5.55 1.94 -2.17
CA LEU A 128 6.31 0.72 -2.48
C LEU A 128 7.37 0.98 -3.56
N VAL A 129 7.05 1.75 -4.61
CA VAL A 129 8.03 2.21 -5.62
C VAL A 129 9.13 3.05 -4.95
N LEU A 130 8.75 3.96 -4.05
CA LEU A 130 9.70 4.77 -3.28
C LEU A 130 10.63 3.88 -2.44
N ALA A 131 10.08 2.96 -1.65
CA ALA A 131 10.89 2.05 -0.82
C ALA A 131 11.86 1.25 -1.70
N ARG A 132 11.40 0.72 -2.84
CA ARG A 132 12.26 0.01 -3.79
C ARG A 132 13.35 0.90 -4.40
N ALA A 133 13.04 2.15 -4.73
CA ALA A 133 14.04 3.10 -5.21
C ALA A 133 15.12 3.40 -4.16
N LEU A 134 14.74 3.46 -2.88
CA LEU A 134 15.69 3.59 -1.76
C LEU A 134 16.52 2.30 -1.57
N GLU A 135 15.92 1.11 -1.70
CA GLU A 135 16.70 -0.14 -1.69
C GLU A 135 17.77 -0.14 -2.79
N ASN A 136 17.41 0.25 -4.01
CA ASN A 136 18.32 0.34 -5.14
C ASN A 136 19.43 1.39 -4.91
N ALA A 137 19.17 2.39 -4.07
CA ALA A 137 20.15 3.39 -3.63
C ALA A 137 21.03 2.94 -2.44
N GLY A 138 20.86 1.72 -1.96
CA GLY A 138 21.67 1.11 -0.90
C GLY A 138 21.12 1.25 0.52
N TYR A 139 19.90 1.75 0.71
CA TYR A 139 19.24 1.75 2.02
C TYR A 139 18.73 0.33 2.34
N SER A 140 19.09 -0.20 3.52
CA SER A 140 18.62 -1.53 3.90
C SER A 140 17.14 -1.52 4.23
N ARG A 141 16.40 -2.59 3.89
CA ARG A 141 14.98 -2.77 4.28
C ARG A 141 14.76 -2.65 5.79
N ASN A 142 15.74 -2.99 6.62
CA ASN A 142 15.67 -2.85 8.08
C ASN A 142 15.84 -1.39 8.58
N GLU A 143 16.28 -0.48 7.72
CA GLU A 143 16.41 0.96 8.01
C GLU A 143 15.20 1.77 7.50
N MET A 144 14.23 1.08 6.92
CA MET A 144 13.03 1.64 6.33
C MET A 144 11.79 1.00 6.93
N GLU A 145 10.73 1.77 7.02
CA GLU A 145 9.43 1.29 7.50
C GLU A 145 8.32 1.84 6.63
N PHE A 146 7.25 1.07 6.47
CA PHE A 146 6.09 1.48 5.71
C PHE A 146 5.09 2.15 6.65
N GLY A 147 4.81 3.43 6.43
CA GLY A 147 3.84 4.19 7.20
C GLY A 147 2.43 3.99 6.68
N MET A 148 1.53 3.58 7.56
CA MET A 148 0.12 3.33 7.25
C MET A 148 -0.78 4.08 8.24
N PRO A 149 -0.82 5.42 8.21
CA PRO A 149 -1.72 6.21 9.04
C PRO A 149 -3.18 5.89 8.69
N GLY A 150 -3.69 4.82 9.30
CA GLY A 150 -4.96 4.17 9.01
C GLY A 150 -4.91 3.29 7.75
N PRO A 151 -5.51 2.09 7.75
CA PRO A 151 -5.48 1.18 6.59
C PRO A 151 -6.21 1.69 5.33
N ILE A 152 -6.72 2.92 5.30
CA ILE A 152 -7.60 3.45 4.25
C ILE A 152 -7.22 4.89 3.83
N SER A 153 -6.31 5.58 4.52
CA SER A 153 -6.22 7.04 4.39
C SER A 153 -4.97 7.60 3.73
N HIS A 154 -3.78 7.03 3.97
CA HIS A 154 -2.56 7.43 3.27
C HIS A 154 -1.45 6.40 3.45
N ALA A 155 -0.41 6.44 2.63
CA ALA A 155 0.79 5.62 2.78
C ALA A 155 2.05 6.45 2.52
N VAL A 156 3.11 6.14 3.27
CA VAL A 156 4.40 6.82 3.24
C VAL A 156 5.55 5.86 3.53
N VAL A 157 6.79 6.31 3.34
CA VAL A 157 7.98 5.60 3.81
C VAL A 157 8.64 6.41 4.93
N ILE A 158 9.06 5.73 5.99
CA ILE A 158 9.92 6.29 7.04
C ILE A 158 11.33 5.75 6.83
N ALA A 159 12.33 6.62 6.67
CA ALA A 159 13.73 6.23 6.57
C ALA A 159 14.63 7.32 7.15
N LYS A 160 15.69 6.94 7.89
CA LYS A 160 16.65 7.89 8.51
C LYS A 160 15.99 9.06 9.26
N SER A 161 14.94 8.76 10.04
CA SER A 161 14.14 9.76 10.79
C SER A 161 13.42 10.79 9.91
N LYS A 162 13.17 10.47 8.64
CA LYS A 162 12.38 11.27 7.71
C LYS A 162 11.06 10.60 7.38
N TYR A 163 9.98 11.38 7.36
CA TYR A 163 8.72 11.06 6.70
C TYR A 163 8.83 11.43 5.24
N ILE A 164 8.58 10.46 4.36
CA ILE A 164 8.80 10.60 2.92
C ILE A 164 7.48 10.28 2.20
N ASP A 165 6.85 11.32 1.68
CA ASP A 165 5.52 11.28 1.06
C ASP A 165 5.59 11.73 -0.39
N GLN A 166 5.76 10.74 -1.28
CA GLN A 166 5.83 10.95 -2.73
C GLN A 166 4.51 11.48 -3.32
N ALA A 167 3.37 11.22 -2.67
CA ALA A 167 2.07 11.64 -3.19
C ALA A 167 1.82 13.14 -2.98
N ASN A 168 2.46 13.74 -1.97
CA ASN A 168 2.38 15.17 -1.66
C ASN A 168 3.70 15.94 -1.86
N SER A 169 4.76 15.25 -2.28
CA SER A 169 6.13 15.81 -2.39
C SER A 169 6.63 16.40 -1.07
N VAL A 170 6.46 15.66 0.03
CA VAL A 170 6.84 16.10 1.38
C VAL A 170 7.95 15.22 1.93
N VAL A 171 9.01 15.86 2.42
CA VAL A 171 10.07 15.24 3.23
C VAL A 171 10.25 16.08 4.48
N VAL A 172 9.97 15.50 5.65
CA VAL A 172 10.08 16.20 6.95
C VAL A 172 10.63 15.30 8.03
N ASP A 173 11.15 15.89 9.10
CA ASP A 173 11.60 15.13 10.26
C ASP A 173 10.45 14.43 10.97
N VAL A 174 10.74 13.23 11.44
CA VAL A 174 9.90 12.49 12.38
C VAL A 174 10.69 12.09 13.61
N THR A 175 9.99 12.01 14.73
CA THR A 175 10.49 11.42 15.96
C THR A 175 9.75 10.14 16.24
N ARG A 176 10.45 9.14 16.78
CA ARG A 176 9.79 7.94 17.29
C ARG A 176 8.86 8.36 18.44
N SER A 177 7.60 7.96 18.34
CA SER A 177 6.58 8.16 19.37
C SER A 177 6.39 6.85 20.16
N ALA A 178 5.58 6.88 21.21
CA ALA A 178 5.19 5.69 21.96
C ALA A 178 4.59 4.63 21.04
N ASP A 179 4.92 3.37 21.31
CA ASP A 179 4.24 2.23 20.68
C ASP A 179 2.78 2.22 21.20
N ILE A 180 1.81 2.18 20.29
CA ILE A 180 0.38 2.12 20.62
C ILE A 180 -0.05 0.67 20.47
N ASP A 181 -0.45 0.03 21.57
CA ASP A 181 -0.91 -1.36 21.55
C ASP A 181 0.10 -2.33 20.86
N GLY A 182 1.39 -2.06 21.05
CA GLY A 182 2.47 -2.86 20.45
C GLY A 182 2.70 -2.61 18.96
N ILE A 183 2.14 -1.53 18.41
CA ILE A 183 2.42 -1.03 17.06
C ILE A 183 3.30 0.20 17.17
N ARG A 184 4.46 0.17 16.50
CA ARG A 184 5.40 1.29 16.48
C ARG A 184 4.75 2.49 15.80
N THR A 185 4.94 3.67 16.38
CA THR A 185 4.46 4.92 15.79
C THR A 185 5.55 5.98 15.71
N TYR A 186 5.46 6.84 14.69
CA TYR A 186 6.24 8.05 14.55
C TYR A 186 5.33 9.27 14.65
N ARG A 187 5.94 10.42 14.98
CA ARG A 187 5.28 11.70 14.96
C ARG A 187 6.08 12.69 14.11
N VAL A 188 5.38 13.39 13.21
CA VAL A 188 5.95 14.50 12.45
C VAL A 188 6.40 15.60 13.40
N VAL A 189 7.63 16.07 13.22
CA VAL A 189 8.17 17.23 13.92
C VAL A 189 7.55 18.47 13.30
N GLU A 190 6.90 19.30 14.12
CA GLU A 190 6.34 20.55 13.63
C GLU A 190 7.46 21.49 13.15
N SER A 191 7.20 22.18 12.05
CA SER A 191 8.11 23.16 11.46
C SER A 191 7.37 24.46 11.18
N ASP A 192 8.13 25.54 11.00
CA ASP A 192 7.60 26.86 10.62
C ASP A 192 7.09 26.90 9.17
N ASP A 193 7.38 25.87 8.36
CA ASP A 193 6.85 25.75 7.00
C ASP A 193 5.40 25.26 7.01
N VAL A 194 4.49 26.21 7.25
CA VAL A 194 3.04 25.98 7.30
C VAL A 194 2.53 25.32 6.02
N THR A 195 3.06 25.70 4.85
CA THR A 195 2.59 25.19 3.56
C THR A 195 2.90 23.70 3.41
N THR A 196 4.07 23.26 3.87
CA THR A 196 4.42 21.83 3.90
C THR A 196 3.60 21.08 4.96
N MET A 197 3.42 21.67 6.14
CA MET A 197 2.67 21.05 7.24
C MET A 197 1.18 20.86 6.95
N GLU A 198 0.57 21.73 6.12
CA GLU A 198 -0.80 21.58 5.65
C GLU A 198 -1.01 20.38 4.72
N LYS A 199 0.02 19.99 3.96
CA LYS A 199 -0.03 18.83 3.04
C LYS A 199 0.01 17.49 3.77
N ILE A 200 0.47 17.46 5.02
CA ILE A 200 0.64 16.22 5.78
C ILE A 200 -0.71 15.79 6.35
N PRO A 201 -1.30 14.68 5.89
CA PRO A 201 -2.66 14.29 6.28
C PRO A 201 -2.72 13.80 7.73
N PHE A 202 -1.70 13.09 8.22
CA PHE A 202 -1.64 12.58 9.59
C PHE A 202 -0.27 12.85 10.18
N ARG A 203 -0.24 13.43 11.39
CA ARG A 203 0.97 13.75 12.12
C ARG A 203 1.48 12.57 12.95
N ARG A 204 0.60 11.64 13.30
CA ARG A 204 0.96 10.35 13.89
C ARG A 204 0.94 9.26 12.82
N ILE A 205 2.00 8.48 12.72
CA ILE A 205 2.17 7.46 11.67
C ILE A 205 2.48 6.12 12.33
N PRO A 206 1.53 5.18 12.42
CA PRO A 206 1.85 3.79 12.73
C PRO A 206 2.59 3.16 11.55
N VAL A 207 3.55 2.31 11.85
CA VAL A 207 4.43 1.71 10.85
C VAL A 207 4.49 0.18 10.96
N CYS A 208 4.85 -0.44 9.85
CA CYS A 208 5.16 -1.86 9.73
C CYS A 208 6.42 -2.07 8.88
N ALA A 209 6.85 -3.33 8.70
CA ALA A 209 7.94 -3.64 7.79
C ALA A 209 7.56 -3.28 6.34
N VAL A 210 8.55 -2.95 5.49
CA VAL A 210 8.31 -2.51 4.10
C VAL A 210 7.46 -3.50 3.32
N GLU A 211 7.75 -4.79 3.48
CA GLU A 211 7.06 -5.87 2.78
C GLU A 211 5.58 -5.93 3.14
N GLN A 212 5.22 -5.57 4.37
CA GLN A 212 3.83 -5.52 4.82
C GLN A 212 3.04 -4.38 4.16
N GLY A 213 3.71 -3.46 3.45
CA GLY A 213 3.08 -2.47 2.57
C GLY A 213 2.30 -3.08 1.40
N VAL A 214 2.46 -4.37 1.10
CA VAL A 214 1.60 -5.09 0.14
C VAL A 214 0.17 -5.30 0.68
N ALA A 215 -0.03 -5.25 2.00
CA ALA A 215 -1.36 -5.38 2.60
C ALA A 215 -2.32 -4.26 2.18
N PRO A 216 -1.99 -2.96 2.35
CA PRO A 216 -2.84 -1.89 1.84
C PRO A 216 -2.94 -1.88 0.31
N LEU A 217 -1.95 -2.43 -0.41
CA LEU A 217 -2.05 -2.57 -1.87
C LEU A 217 -3.18 -3.52 -2.21
N ILE A 218 -3.15 -4.76 -1.71
CA ILE A 218 -4.22 -5.76 -1.92
C ILE A 218 -5.57 -5.29 -1.39
N TRP A 219 -5.59 -4.63 -0.22
CA TRP A 219 -6.81 -4.04 0.33
C TRP A 219 -7.51 -3.13 -0.69
N ASN A 220 -6.74 -2.27 -1.39
CA ASN A 220 -7.27 -1.32 -2.36
C ASN A 220 -8.00 -1.97 -3.55
N LEU A 221 -7.90 -3.30 -3.76
CA LEU A 221 -8.76 -4.01 -4.72
C LEU A 221 -10.23 -3.86 -4.37
N SER A 222 -10.56 -3.88 -3.08
CA SER A 222 -11.93 -3.68 -2.59
C SER A 222 -12.48 -2.32 -3.02
N SER A 223 -11.64 -1.28 -2.99
CA SER A 223 -12.01 0.07 -3.45
C SER A 223 -12.23 0.13 -4.96
N MET A 224 -11.55 -0.70 -5.75
CA MET A 224 -11.73 -0.79 -7.20
C MET A 224 -12.99 -1.59 -7.55
N ILE A 225 -13.24 -2.70 -6.86
CA ILE A 225 -14.38 -3.59 -7.09
C ILE A 225 -15.72 -2.91 -6.77
N ASN A 226 -15.75 -2.08 -5.72
CA ASN A 226 -16.95 -1.39 -5.26
C ASN A 226 -17.27 -0.10 -6.03
N ARG A 227 -16.48 0.25 -7.06
CA ARG A 227 -16.72 1.44 -7.88
C ARG A 227 -17.67 1.15 -9.03
N ASN A 228 -18.62 2.07 -9.21
CA ASN A 228 -19.61 2.03 -10.29
C ASN A 228 -19.19 2.84 -11.54
N ASP A 229 -17.93 3.28 -11.65
CA ASP A 229 -17.42 3.90 -12.88
C ASP A 229 -17.08 2.83 -13.94
N GLY A 230 -17.35 3.13 -15.22
CA GLY A 230 -17.21 2.15 -16.30
C GLY A 230 -15.78 1.63 -16.49
N SER A 231 -14.77 2.46 -16.21
CA SER A 231 -13.36 2.09 -16.31
C SER A 231 -12.93 1.09 -15.24
N ALA A 232 -13.36 1.26 -13.98
CA ALA A 232 -13.07 0.31 -12.90
C ALA A 232 -13.77 -1.03 -13.13
N LYS A 233 -15.00 -1.02 -13.66
CA LYS A 233 -15.72 -2.25 -14.03
C LYS A 233 -14.98 -3.05 -15.11
N VAL A 234 -14.57 -2.39 -16.20
CA VAL A 234 -13.81 -3.03 -17.30
C VAL A 234 -12.49 -3.61 -16.78
N LEU A 235 -11.76 -2.88 -15.93
CA LEU A 235 -10.52 -3.41 -15.37
C LEU A 235 -10.78 -4.60 -14.45
N THR A 236 -11.81 -4.54 -13.61
CA THR A 236 -12.19 -5.63 -12.70
C THR A 236 -12.52 -6.91 -13.47
N GLU A 237 -13.28 -6.79 -14.56
CA GLU A 237 -13.61 -7.90 -15.47
C GLU A 237 -12.37 -8.41 -16.22
N ARG A 238 -11.54 -7.51 -16.76
CA ARG A 238 -10.29 -7.84 -17.46
C ARG A 238 -9.32 -8.64 -16.59
N LEU A 239 -9.22 -8.28 -15.31
CA LEU A 239 -8.32 -8.92 -14.35
C LEU A 239 -8.90 -10.21 -13.74
N GLY A 240 -10.21 -10.44 -13.85
CA GLY A 240 -10.88 -11.60 -13.25
C GLY A 240 -11.00 -11.51 -11.73
N LEU A 241 -11.24 -10.31 -11.19
CA LEU A 241 -11.40 -10.12 -9.75
C LEU A 241 -12.78 -10.61 -9.28
N ASP A 242 -12.78 -11.41 -8.21
CA ASP A 242 -13.99 -11.97 -7.61
C ASP A 242 -14.65 -10.93 -6.69
N LYS A 243 -15.80 -10.40 -7.12
CA LYS A 243 -16.53 -9.37 -6.37
C LYS A 243 -17.19 -9.88 -5.09
N SER A 244 -17.26 -11.20 -4.90
CA SER A 244 -17.80 -11.80 -3.68
C SER A 244 -16.78 -11.87 -2.54
N ARG A 245 -15.50 -11.53 -2.79
CA ARG A 245 -14.40 -11.69 -1.83
C ARG A 245 -14.04 -10.38 -1.13
N SER A 246 -13.70 -10.50 0.16
CA SER A 246 -13.17 -9.39 0.94
C SER A 246 -11.63 -9.36 0.92
N TYR A 247 -11.05 -8.72 -0.10
CA TYR A 247 -9.60 -8.53 -0.21
C TYR A 247 -9.02 -7.72 0.96
N ALA A 248 -9.78 -6.75 1.45
CA ALA A 248 -9.44 -5.94 2.62
C ALA A 248 -9.29 -6.78 3.89
N ASP A 249 -10.29 -7.61 4.20
CA ASP A 249 -10.24 -8.45 5.40
C ASP A 249 -9.13 -9.49 5.28
N TRP A 250 -9.01 -10.15 4.12
CA TRP A 250 -7.93 -11.11 3.92
C TRP A 250 -6.55 -10.48 4.11
N ALA A 251 -6.27 -9.33 3.48
CA ALA A 251 -4.96 -8.67 3.60
C ALA A 251 -4.66 -8.25 5.04
N ARG A 252 -5.66 -7.73 5.76
CA ARG A 252 -5.52 -7.36 7.17
C ARG A 252 -5.19 -8.57 8.04
N ASP A 253 -5.93 -9.66 7.88
CA ASP A 253 -5.88 -10.81 8.78
C ASP A 253 -4.67 -11.72 8.48
N ASN A 254 -4.11 -11.66 7.26
CA ASN A 254 -3.07 -12.59 6.81
C ASN A 254 -1.70 -11.95 6.58
N LEU A 255 -1.59 -10.63 6.48
CA LEU A 255 -0.32 -9.94 6.15
C LEU A 255 0.15 -8.97 7.23
N LEU A 256 -0.74 -8.53 8.12
CA LEU A 256 -0.38 -7.68 9.25
C LEU A 256 -0.24 -8.52 10.52
N SER A 257 0.44 -7.98 11.53
CA SER A 257 0.52 -8.65 12.83
C SER A 257 -0.84 -8.65 13.53
N LYS A 258 -1.09 -9.63 14.41
CA LYS A 258 -2.33 -9.74 15.20
C LYS A 258 -2.64 -8.50 16.03
N ASN A 259 -1.65 -7.65 16.32
CA ASN A 259 -1.89 -6.37 17.00
C ASN A 259 -2.76 -5.46 16.13
N TRP A 260 -2.53 -5.41 14.81
CA TRP A 260 -3.34 -4.62 13.89
C TRP A 260 -4.79 -5.13 13.80
N GLU A 261 -4.98 -6.45 13.85
CA GLU A 261 -6.28 -7.13 13.84
C GLU A 261 -7.06 -6.91 15.16
N ASN A 262 -6.49 -7.37 16.28
CA ASN A 262 -7.15 -7.38 17.59
C ASN A 262 -7.49 -5.98 18.10
N LYS A 263 -6.65 -5.00 17.76
CA LYS A 263 -6.75 -3.65 18.31
C LYS A 263 -7.37 -2.68 17.33
N ARG A 264 -7.72 -3.12 16.12
CA ARG A 264 -8.31 -2.32 15.03
C ARG A 264 -7.87 -0.86 15.13
N MET A 265 -6.64 -0.55 14.71
CA MET A 265 -6.03 0.78 14.90
C MET A 265 -6.97 1.97 14.61
N GLU A 266 -7.90 1.80 13.67
CA GLU A 266 -8.96 2.75 13.37
C GLU A 266 -9.85 3.19 14.54
N ASN A 267 -9.97 2.36 15.58
CA ASN A 267 -10.79 2.52 16.78
C ASN A 267 -9.99 2.97 18.01
N GLN A 268 -8.66 3.07 17.90
CA GLN A 268 -7.82 3.49 19.02
C GLN A 268 -8.07 4.97 19.36
N PRO A 269 -8.22 5.35 20.64
CA PRO A 269 -8.58 6.73 21.01
C PRO A 269 -7.66 7.80 20.44
N GLU A 270 -6.34 7.56 20.45
CA GLU A 270 -5.33 8.43 19.89
C GLU A 270 -5.53 8.63 18.39
N TRP A 271 -5.95 7.58 17.71
CA TRP A 271 -6.19 7.58 16.27
C TRP A 271 -7.53 8.21 15.89
N VAL A 272 -8.56 7.98 16.70
CA VAL A 272 -9.85 8.67 16.58
C VAL A 272 -9.66 10.17 16.76
N LYS A 273 -8.87 10.58 17.77
CA LYS A 273 -8.51 11.99 17.99
C LYS A 273 -7.75 12.57 16.80
N GLU A 274 -6.72 11.89 16.30
CA GLU A 274 -5.98 12.32 15.11
C GLU A 274 -6.93 12.51 13.90
N LYS A 275 -7.80 11.53 13.61
CA LYS A 275 -8.79 11.63 12.52
C LYS A 275 -9.72 12.83 12.71
N GLN A 276 -10.15 13.12 13.93
CA GLN A 276 -11.01 14.28 14.23
C GLN A 276 -10.28 15.59 13.97
N GLU A 277 -9.05 15.74 14.43
CA GLU A 277 -8.21 16.92 14.21
C GLU A 277 -7.99 17.15 12.70
N VAL A 278 -7.70 16.08 11.97
CA VAL A 278 -7.53 16.11 10.50
C VAL A 278 -8.82 16.52 9.79
N ALA A 279 -9.97 15.97 10.22
CA ALA A 279 -11.28 16.31 9.64
C ALA A 279 -11.68 17.77 9.90
N VAL A 280 -11.26 18.36 11.02
CA VAL A 280 -11.47 19.80 11.29
C VAL A 280 -10.62 20.65 10.35
N ARG A 281 -9.34 20.30 10.16
CA ARG A 281 -8.42 21.05 9.29
C ARG A 281 -8.87 21.07 7.82
N PHE A 282 -9.40 19.97 7.28
CA PHE A 282 -9.86 19.90 5.88
C PHE A 282 -11.27 20.46 5.63
N LYS A 283 -11.98 20.92 6.67
CA LYS A 283 -13.28 21.60 6.55
C LYS A 283 -13.19 23.12 6.54
N GLN A 284 -11.99 23.67 6.79
CA GLN A 284 -11.68 25.10 6.73
C GLN A 284 -11.14 25.45 5.34
#